data_AF-A0A7W7KF34-F1
#
_entry.id   AF-A0A7W7KF34-F1
#
_cell.length_a   1.000
_cell.length_b   1.000
_cell.length_c   1.000
_cell.angle_alpha   90.00
_cell.angle_beta   90.00
_cell.angle_gamma   90.00
#
_symmetry.space_group_name_H-M   'P 1'
#
loop_
_entity.id
_entity.type
_entity.pdbx_description
1 polymer ?
#
loop_
_entity_poly.entity_id
_entity_poly.type
_entity_poly.pdbx_seq_one_letter_code
_entity_poly.pdbx_strand_id
1 'polypeptide(L)'
;MPTRVVNRYKEKGTVSIARRRVGFHFGNPFFLGNSAIGVVAVETRREAVIGYYEWLRGTNPFYAIIEPDRRQWILDNLEGLRGEVLECTCDPSACHGHVLQVLLGEITLEDVLAKLAAEENKFIPPKADSAQIDLFA
;
A
#
# COMPACT_ATOMS: atom_id res chain seq x y z
N MET A 1 -8.65 3.53 -20.85
CA MET A 1 -9.33 2.90 -19.69
C MET A 1 -8.54 3.28 -18.44
N PRO A 2 -9.16 3.41 -17.25
CA PRO A 2 -8.41 3.65 -16.03
C PRO A 2 -7.57 2.42 -15.66
N THR A 3 -6.42 2.65 -15.03
CA THR A 3 -5.63 1.58 -14.43
C THR A 3 -6.46 0.86 -13.37
N ARG A 4 -6.28 -0.45 -13.24
CA ARG A 4 -6.95 -1.27 -12.23
C ARG A 4 -5.93 -1.99 -11.38
N VAL A 5 -6.22 -2.17 -10.09
CA VAL A 5 -5.44 -3.02 -9.21
C VAL A 5 -6.22 -4.30 -8.97
N VAL A 6 -5.56 -5.45 -9.07
CA VAL A 6 -6.19 -6.76 -8.88
C VAL A 6 -5.35 -7.63 -7.95
N ASN A 7 -6.04 -8.51 -7.22
CA ASN A 7 -5.35 -9.56 -6.48
C ASN A 7 -4.82 -10.61 -7.45
N ARG A 8 -3.50 -10.79 -7.49
CA ARG A 8 -2.84 -11.75 -8.41
C ARG A 8 -3.27 -13.21 -8.26
N TYR A 9 -3.83 -13.58 -7.10
CA TYR A 9 -4.35 -14.93 -6.83
C TYR A 9 -5.81 -15.09 -7.27
N LYS A 10 -6.48 -14.01 -7.66
CA LYS A 10 -7.88 -13.99 -8.10
C LYS A 10 -8.03 -13.66 -9.58
N GLU A 11 -7.25 -12.71 -10.08
CA GLU A 11 -7.29 -12.24 -11.46
C GLU A 11 -5.85 -12.00 -11.93
N LYS A 12 -5.54 -12.42 -13.17
CA LYS A 12 -4.26 -12.17 -13.79
C LYS A 12 -4.24 -10.75 -14.34
N GLY A 13 -3.25 -9.96 -13.93
CA GLY A 13 -3.01 -8.63 -14.46
C GLY A 13 -2.01 -8.63 -15.62
N THR A 14 -1.80 -7.45 -16.18
CA THR A 14 -0.84 -7.22 -17.26
C THR A 14 0.54 -6.85 -16.73
N VAL A 15 0.61 -6.17 -15.58
CA VAL A 15 1.87 -5.70 -14.98
C VAL A 15 1.97 -6.11 -13.52
N SER A 16 3.06 -6.76 -13.15
CA SER A 16 3.35 -7.08 -11.74
C SER A 16 4.03 -5.92 -11.03
N ILE A 17 3.41 -5.41 -9.97
CA ILE A 17 3.95 -4.31 -9.16
C ILE A 17 4.58 -4.79 -7.83
N ALA A 18 4.84 -6.08 -7.69
CA ALA A 18 5.46 -6.64 -6.49
C ALA A 18 6.91 -6.16 -6.33
N ARG A 19 7.37 -6.04 -5.07
CA ARG A 19 8.78 -5.80 -4.73
C ARG A 19 9.62 -7.03 -5.11
N ARG A 20 10.83 -6.80 -5.65
CA ARG A 20 11.77 -7.84 -6.08
C ARG A 20 13.14 -7.60 -5.44
N ARG A 21 13.98 -8.64 -5.36
CA ARG A 21 15.35 -8.50 -4.84
C ARG A 21 16.31 -7.87 -5.84
N VAL A 22 15.98 -7.94 -7.13
CA VAL A 22 16.87 -7.57 -8.23
C VAL A 22 16.09 -6.78 -9.28
N GLY A 23 16.75 -5.79 -9.85
CA GLY A 23 16.22 -4.93 -10.90
C GLY A 23 15.23 -3.89 -10.37
N PHE A 24 14.82 -2.99 -11.28
CA PHE A 24 13.82 -1.98 -10.96
C PHE A 24 12.40 -2.57 -10.97
N HIS A 25 11.56 -2.06 -10.07
CA HIS A 25 10.19 -2.51 -9.87
C HIS A 25 9.35 -1.46 -9.12
N PHE A 26 8.04 -1.58 -9.23
CA PHE A 26 7.04 -0.70 -8.57
C PHE A 26 6.68 -1.09 -7.13
N GLY A 27 7.43 -2.01 -6.50
CA GLY A 27 7.17 -2.45 -5.13
C GLY A 27 7.39 -1.37 -4.05
N ASN A 28 6.61 -1.47 -2.97
CA ASN A 28 6.69 -0.60 -1.81
C ASN A 28 7.94 -0.91 -0.93
N PRO A 29 8.81 0.06 -0.57
CA PRO A 29 9.90 -0.16 0.39
C PRO A 29 9.42 -0.26 1.85
N PHE A 30 8.21 0.22 2.17
CA PHE A 30 7.60 0.15 3.49
C PHE A 30 6.87 -1.19 3.68
N PHE A 31 7.13 -1.88 4.79
CA PHE A 31 6.59 -3.21 5.04
C PHE A 31 6.04 -3.40 6.44
N LEU A 32 5.06 -4.30 6.54
CA LEU A 32 4.44 -4.74 7.78
C LEU A 32 5.07 -6.06 8.25
N GLY A 33 5.29 -6.19 9.55
CA GLY A 33 5.80 -7.44 10.16
C GLY A 33 7.20 -7.79 9.67
N ASN A 34 7.44 -9.08 9.37
CA ASN A 34 8.75 -9.56 8.94
C ASN A 34 8.84 -9.67 7.42
N SER A 35 9.39 -8.66 6.75
CA SER A 35 9.71 -8.73 5.31
C SER A 35 11.20 -9.00 5.10
N ALA A 36 11.50 -10.02 4.29
CA ALA A 36 12.88 -10.36 3.93
C ALA A 36 13.49 -9.46 2.83
N ILE A 37 12.70 -8.53 2.28
CA ILE A 37 13.10 -7.65 1.17
C ILE A 37 12.72 -6.18 1.36
N GLY A 38 11.85 -5.86 2.33
CA GLY A 38 11.48 -4.48 2.62
C GLY A 38 12.61 -3.69 3.27
N VAL A 39 12.55 -2.36 3.19
CA VAL A 39 13.60 -1.46 3.70
C VAL A 39 13.19 -0.84 5.02
N VAL A 40 11.94 -0.35 5.10
CA VAL A 40 11.43 0.37 6.27
C VAL A 40 10.29 -0.42 6.88
N ALA A 41 10.47 -0.86 8.11
CA ALA A 41 9.39 -1.46 8.89
C ALA A 41 8.43 -0.37 9.35
N VAL A 42 7.13 -0.62 9.21
CA VAL A 42 6.04 0.23 9.70
C VAL A 42 5.01 -0.63 10.43
N GLU A 43 4.21 -0.01 11.29
CA GLU A 43 3.27 -0.73 12.16
C GLU A 43 1.93 -0.97 11.46
N THR A 44 1.51 -0.03 10.61
CA THR A 44 0.17 -0.06 10.01
C THR A 44 0.19 0.02 8.48
N ARG A 45 -0.84 -0.55 7.85
CA ARG A 45 -1.04 -0.44 6.40
C ARG A 45 -1.20 1.01 5.96
N ARG A 46 -1.83 1.82 6.81
CA ARG A 46 -1.98 3.27 6.61
C ARG A 46 -0.62 3.95 6.49
N GLU A 47 0.30 3.67 7.42
CA GLU A 47 1.68 4.17 7.34
C GLU A 47 2.40 3.68 6.09
N ALA A 48 2.24 2.41 5.71
CA ALA A 48 2.88 1.88 4.50
C ALA A 48 2.38 2.57 3.22
N VAL A 49 1.09 2.91 3.15
CA VAL A 49 0.47 3.61 2.01
C VAL A 49 0.90 5.08 1.97
N ILE A 50 0.81 5.79 3.10
CA ILE A 50 1.22 7.20 3.20
C ILE A 50 2.72 7.33 2.94
N GLY A 51 3.54 6.49 3.58
CA GLY A 51 4.98 6.48 3.39
C GLY A 51 5.37 6.25 1.94
N TYR A 52 4.70 5.32 1.24
CA TYR A 52 4.97 5.10 -0.18
C TYR A 52 4.60 6.31 -1.06
N TYR A 53 3.49 6.96 -0.77
CA TYR A 53 3.07 8.18 -1.46
C TYR A 53 4.06 9.33 -1.23
N GLU A 54 4.43 9.60 0.03
CA GLU A 54 5.39 10.64 0.39
C GLU A 54 6.78 10.37 -0.18
N TRP A 55 7.19 9.10 -0.19
CA TRP A 55 8.44 8.64 -0.79
C TRP A 55 8.49 8.99 -2.28
N LEU A 56 7.50 8.57 -3.07
CA LEU A 56 7.46 8.87 -4.49
C LEU A 56 7.37 10.38 -4.75
N ARG A 57 6.56 11.11 -3.98
CA ARG A 57 6.42 12.57 -4.11
C ARG A 57 7.64 13.36 -3.64
N GLY A 58 8.51 12.76 -2.83
CA GLY A 58 9.66 13.44 -2.24
C GLY A 58 9.28 14.50 -1.21
N THR A 59 8.07 14.43 -0.64
CA THR A 59 7.56 15.40 0.34
C THR A 59 8.10 15.14 1.75
N ASN A 60 8.55 13.92 2.03
CA ASN A 60 9.22 13.56 3.26
C ASN A 60 10.74 13.42 3.02
N PRO A 61 11.58 14.31 3.59
CA PRO A 61 13.02 14.31 3.34
C PRO A 61 13.73 13.05 3.85
N PHE A 62 13.20 12.41 4.91
CA PHE A 62 13.76 11.16 5.42
C PHE A 62 13.47 9.98 4.49
N TYR A 63 12.34 10.00 3.78
CA TYR A 63 12.03 8.97 2.80
C TYR A 63 12.76 9.21 1.49
N ALA A 64 12.94 10.46 1.07
CA ALA A 64 13.55 10.80 -0.22
C ALA A 64 14.95 10.18 -0.45
N ILE A 65 15.71 9.90 0.62
CA ILE A 65 17.04 9.26 0.55
C ILE A 65 16.99 7.73 0.38
N ILE A 66 15.81 7.11 0.50
CA ILE A 66 15.65 5.65 0.42
C ILE A 66 15.56 5.25 -1.05
N GLU A 67 16.51 4.43 -1.52
CA GLU A 67 16.52 3.87 -2.88
C GLU A 67 16.23 4.92 -3.98
N PRO A 68 16.97 6.05 -4.03
CA PRO A 68 16.64 7.20 -4.87
C PRO A 68 16.58 6.87 -6.37
N ASP A 69 17.46 5.99 -6.83
CA ASP A 69 17.48 5.56 -8.25
C ASP A 69 16.21 4.77 -8.62
N ARG A 70 15.73 3.91 -7.71
CA ARG A 70 14.49 3.14 -7.94
C ARG A 70 13.26 4.03 -7.85
N ARG A 71 13.27 5.01 -6.94
CA ARG A 71 12.24 6.05 -6.87
C ARG A 71 12.14 6.78 -8.20
N GLN A 72 13.28 7.28 -8.71
CA GLN A 72 13.32 8.01 -9.97
C GLN A 72 12.86 7.13 -11.13
N TRP A 73 13.33 5.88 -11.21
CA TRP A 73 12.88 4.94 -12.23
C TRP A 73 11.36 4.72 -12.21
N ILE A 74 10.74 4.60 -11.02
CA ILE A 74 9.28 4.47 -10.92
C ILE A 74 8.59 5.70 -11.52
N LEU A 75 9.07 6.90 -11.19
CA LEU A 75 8.50 8.16 -11.69
C LEU A 75 8.63 8.26 -13.22
N ASP A 76 9.79 7.90 -13.76
CA ASP A 76 10.07 7.92 -15.21
C ASP A 76 9.21 6.91 -15.99
N ASN A 77 8.80 5.82 -15.35
CA ASN A 77 8.00 4.74 -15.97
C ASN A 77 6.53 4.75 -15.55
N LEU A 78 6.09 5.73 -14.75
CA LEU A 78 4.76 5.75 -14.15
C LEU A 78 3.66 5.80 -15.22
N GLU A 79 3.79 6.67 -16.22
CA GLU A 79 2.80 6.81 -17.29
C GLU A 79 2.59 5.53 -18.09
N GLY A 80 3.58 4.64 -18.16
CA GLY A 80 3.46 3.32 -18.79
C GLY A 80 2.48 2.38 -18.08
N LEU A 81 2.02 2.73 -16.86
CA LEU A 81 1.00 1.97 -16.13
C LEU A 81 -0.44 2.41 -16.45
N ARG A 82 -0.62 3.51 -17.21
CA ARG A 82 -1.95 4.06 -17.46
C ARG A 82 -2.80 3.10 -18.28
N GLY A 83 -3.94 2.70 -17.72
CA GLY A 83 -4.85 1.72 -18.32
C GLY A 83 -4.42 0.26 -18.20
N GLU A 84 -3.30 -0.03 -17.54
CA GLU A 84 -2.85 -1.38 -17.25
C GLU A 84 -3.62 -2.03 -16.08
N VAL A 85 -3.52 -3.35 -15.96
CA VAL A 85 -4.05 -4.12 -14.82
C VAL A 85 -2.88 -4.53 -13.93
N LEU A 86 -2.75 -3.86 -12.78
CA LEU A 86 -1.64 -4.01 -11.84
C LEU A 86 -1.87 -5.17 -10.88
N GLU A 87 -0.98 -6.14 -10.89
CA GLU A 87 -1.02 -7.29 -9.99
C GLU A 87 -0.39 -6.98 -8.63
N CYS A 88 -1.20 -7.07 -7.58
CA CYS A 88 -0.77 -6.98 -6.19
C CYS A 88 -1.32 -8.17 -5.39
N THR A 89 -0.70 -8.53 -4.28
CA THR A 89 -1.26 -9.55 -3.36
C THR A 89 -2.21 -8.97 -2.32
N CYS A 90 -2.15 -7.64 -2.10
CA CYS A 90 -2.88 -6.97 -1.02
C CYS A 90 -4.34 -6.65 -1.36
N ASP A 91 -4.68 -6.51 -2.65
CA ASP A 91 -6.07 -6.26 -3.06
C ASP A 91 -6.99 -7.41 -2.56
N PRO A 92 -8.21 -7.18 -2.06
CA PRO A 92 -9.05 -6.00 -2.15
C PRO A 92 -8.70 -4.89 -1.15
N SER A 93 -7.69 -5.06 -0.30
CA SER A 93 -7.30 -4.01 0.63
C SER A 93 -6.56 -2.87 -0.07
N ALA A 94 -6.67 -1.64 0.45
CA ALA A 94 -5.87 -0.52 -0.09
C ALA A 94 -4.36 -0.83 -0.04
N CYS A 95 -3.61 -0.46 -1.08
CA CYS A 95 -2.24 -0.95 -1.27
C CYS A 95 -1.40 0.03 -2.11
N HIS A 96 -0.13 -0.31 -2.34
CA HIS A 96 0.78 0.53 -3.14
C HIS A 96 0.37 0.68 -4.60
N GLY A 97 -0.40 -0.28 -5.15
CA GLY A 97 -1.00 -0.13 -6.48
C GLY A 97 -1.99 1.03 -6.55
N HIS A 98 -2.77 1.25 -5.49
CA HIS A 98 -3.69 2.37 -5.41
C HIS A 98 -2.94 3.71 -5.32
N VAL A 99 -1.78 3.74 -4.65
CA VAL A 99 -0.91 4.94 -4.65
C VAL A 99 -0.40 5.26 -6.06
N LEU A 100 -0.10 4.25 -6.89
CA LEU A 100 0.29 4.50 -8.29
C LEU A 100 -0.87 5.13 -9.08
N GLN A 101 -2.12 4.70 -8.86
CA GLN A 101 -3.30 5.33 -9.45
C GLN A 101 -3.46 6.80 -8.99
N VAL A 102 -3.13 7.11 -7.72
CA VAL A 102 -3.09 8.49 -7.23
C VAL A 102 -2.07 9.33 -8.01
N LEU A 103 -0.86 8.81 -8.21
CA LEU A 103 0.17 9.55 -8.95
C LEU A 103 -0.14 9.68 -10.44
N LEU A 104 -0.91 8.77 -11.02
CA LEU A 104 -1.46 8.87 -12.37
C LEU A 104 -2.63 9.88 -12.48
N GLY A 105 -3.11 10.41 -11.35
CA GLY A 105 -4.24 11.34 -11.28
C GLY A 105 -5.61 10.69 -11.51
N GLU A 106 -5.72 9.37 -11.33
CA GLU A 106 -6.97 8.63 -11.61
C GLU A 106 -7.90 8.55 -10.39
N ILE A 107 -7.32 8.59 -9.18
CA ILE A 107 -8.04 8.65 -7.90
C ILE A 107 -7.29 9.59 -6.94
N THR A 108 -7.92 9.95 -5.82
CA THR A 108 -7.30 10.79 -4.80
C THR A 108 -6.66 9.96 -3.67
N LEU A 109 -5.73 10.55 -2.92
CA LEU A 109 -5.18 9.87 -1.73
C LEU A 109 -6.28 9.66 -0.69
N GLU A 110 -7.23 10.59 -0.62
CA GLU A 110 -8.41 10.55 0.22
C GLU A 110 -9.26 9.30 -0.08
N ASP A 111 -9.45 8.95 -1.35
CA ASP A 111 -10.16 7.72 -1.76
C ASP A 111 -9.47 6.46 -1.22
N VAL A 112 -8.13 6.41 -1.29
CA VAL A 112 -7.33 5.30 -0.78
C VAL A 112 -7.42 5.20 0.74
N LEU A 113 -7.37 6.33 1.45
CA LEU A 113 -7.49 6.38 2.90
C LEU A 113 -8.91 6.04 3.37
N ALA A 114 -9.94 6.44 2.63
CA ALA A 114 -11.33 6.06 2.90
C ALA A 114 -11.53 4.54 2.77
N LYS A 115 -10.89 3.92 1.77
CA LYS A 115 -10.88 2.46 1.59
C LYS A 115 -10.26 1.75 2.80
N LEU A 116 -9.13 2.25 3.31
CA LEU A 116 -8.51 1.71 4.54
C LEU A 116 -9.44 1.84 5.76
N ALA A 117 -10.01 3.02 5.97
CA ALA A 117 -10.92 3.25 7.10
C ALA A 117 -12.17 2.35 7.04
N ALA A 118 -12.70 2.11 5.83
CA ALA A 118 -13.82 1.19 5.62
C ALA A 118 -13.46 -0.28 5.90
N GLU A 119 -12.19 -0.66 5.80
CA GLU A 119 -11.71 -1.99 6.18
C GLU A 119 -11.54 -2.13 7.70
N GLU A 120 -10.98 -1.11 8.35
CA GLU A 120 -10.82 -1.06 9.81
C GLU A 120 -12.19 -1.13 10.52
N ASN A 121 -13.20 -0.42 10.01
CA ASN A 121 -14.54 -0.41 10.56
C ASN A 121 -15.33 -1.73 10.37
N LYS A 122 -14.87 -2.65 9.51
CA LYS A 122 -15.46 -3.99 9.40
C LYS A 122 -15.06 -4.90 10.56
N PHE A 123 -14.02 -4.54 11.30
CA PHE A 123 -13.58 -5.25 12.48
C PHE A 123 -14.05 -4.50 13.74
N ILE A 124 -15.32 -4.66 14.10
CA ILE A 124 -15.78 -4.37 15.46
C ILE A 124 -15.56 -5.65 16.26
N PRO A 125 -14.53 -5.76 17.13
CA PRO A 125 -14.47 -6.90 18.03
C PRO A 125 -15.75 -6.92 18.87
N PRO A 126 -16.34 -8.10 19.18
CA PRO A 126 -17.41 -8.14 20.16
C PRO A 126 -16.92 -7.41 21.41
N LYS A 127 -17.72 -6.47 21.93
CA LYS A 127 -17.43 -5.85 23.23
C LYS A 127 -17.10 -7.00 24.17
N ALA A 128 -15.91 -6.98 24.77
CA ALA A 128 -15.61 -7.88 25.86
C ALA A 128 -16.74 -7.67 26.88
N ASP A 129 -17.56 -8.71 27.07
CA ASP A 129 -18.56 -8.70 28.13
C ASP A 129 -17.79 -8.31 29.39
N SER A 130 -18.19 -7.20 30.00
CA SER A 130 -17.70 -6.81 31.30
C SER A 130 -18.16 -7.91 32.24
N ALA A 131 -17.31 -8.92 32.43
CA ALA A 131 -17.46 -9.87 33.52
C ALA A 131 -17.47 -9.01 34.78
N GLN A 132 -18.66 -8.85 35.36
CA GLN A 132 -18.80 -8.42 36.74
C GLN A 132 -18.07 -9.47 37.56
N ILE A 133 -16.87 -9.11 38.01
CA ILE A 133 -16.19 -9.86 39.03
C ILE A 133 -16.93 -9.51 40.32
N ASP A 134 -17.88 -10.36 40.71
CA ASP A 134 -18.46 -10.32 42.05
C ASP A 134 -17.35 -10.65 43.06
N LEU A 135 -16.73 -9.59 43.57
CA LEU A 135 -15.85 -9.64 44.71
C LEU A 135 -16.71 -9.42 45.97
N PHE A 136 -16.88 -10.50 46.74
CA PHE A 136 -17.30 -10.54 48.15
C PHE A 136 -18.76 -10.17 48.51
N ALA A 137 -19.54 -11.20 48.88
CA ALA A 137 -20.12 -11.37 50.22
C ALA A 137 -20.73 -12.78 50.38
#